data_AF-T1DBV0-F1
#
_entry.id   AF-T1DBV0-F1
#
_cell.length_a   1.000
_cell.length_b   1.000
_cell.length_c   1.000
_cell.angle_alpha   90.00
_cell.angle_beta   90.00
_cell.angle_gamma   90.00
#
_symmetry.space_group_name_H-M   'P 1'
#
loop_
_entity.id
_entity.type
_entity.pdbx_description
1 polymer ?
#
loop_
_entity_poly.entity_id
_entity_poly.type
_entity_poly.pdbx_seq_one_letter_code
_entity_poly.pdbx_strand_id
1 'polypeptide(L)'
;TGKCWYIHNLLKYEFDLEFDIPVTYPATAPELQLPQLDGKTHKMYRGGKICLTVHFKPLWAKNCPRFGIAHALCLGLAPWLAAEIPVLVDSGMVKHKDDVAASSSNS
;
A
#
# COMPACT_ATOMS: atom_id res chain seq x y z
N THR A 1 -3.64 -11.43 5.76
CA THR A 1 -2.66 -11.23 4.67
C THR A 1 -3.34 -11.45 3.33
N GLY A 2 -2.79 -10.91 2.25
CA GLY A 2 -3.31 -11.00 0.89
C GLY A 2 -2.38 -10.34 -0.11
N LYS A 3 -2.87 -10.09 -1.32
CA LYS A 3 -2.14 -9.34 -2.35
C LYS A 3 -2.97 -8.20 -2.88
N CYS A 4 -2.33 -7.08 -3.18
CA CYS A 4 -2.92 -5.98 -3.94
C CYS A 4 -2.08 -5.71 -5.19
N TRP A 5 -2.69 -5.09 -6.20
CA TRP A 5 -1.98 -4.73 -7.41
C TRP A 5 -2.39 -3.34 -7.90
N TYR A 6 -1.49 -2.73 -8.67
CA TYR A 6 -1.70 -1.45 -9.32
C TYR A 6 -1.21 -1.54 -10.78
N ILE A 7 -2.00 -1.00 -11.71
CA ILE A 7 -1.64 -0.96 -13.12
C ILE A 7 -1.03 0.42 -13.41
N HIS A 8 0.20 0.43 -13.91
CA HIS A 8 0.88 1.63 -14.36
C HIS A 8 1.61 1.33 -15.67
N ASN A 9 1.48 2.21 -16.67
CA ASN A 9 2.07 2.02 -18.00
C ASN A 9 1.77 0.64 -18.63
N LEU A 10 0.51 0.19 -18.52
CA LEU A 10 0.02 -1.13 -18.99
C LEU A 10 0.69 -2.35 -18.34
N LEU A 11 1.48 -2.16 -17.28
CA LEU A 11 2.11 -3.22 -16.51
C LEU A 11 1.42 -3.38 -15.16
N LYS A 12 1.28 -4.64 -14.71
CA LYS A 12 0.66 -4.97 -13.41
C LYS A 12 1.76 -5.15 -12.36
N TYR A 13 1.78 -4.24 -11.39
CA TYR A 13 2.65 -4.34 -10.21
C TYR A 13 1.86 -4.97 -9.07
N GLU A 14 2.37 -6.05 -8.49
CA GLU A 14 1.70 -6.82 -7.44
C GLU A 14 2.53 -6.80 -6.15
N PHE A 15 1.86 -6.58 -5.02
CA PHE A 15 2.49 -6.43 -3.71
C PHE A 15 1.79 -7.28 -2.66
N ASP A 16 2.57 -7.83 -1.73
CA ASP A 16 2.03 -8.50 -0.55
C ASP A 16 1.46 -7.45 0.41
N LEU A 17 0.20 -7.66 0.82
CA LEU A 17 -0.56 -6.79 1.71
C LEU A 17 -0.83 -7.50 3.03
N GLU A 18 -0.43 -6.86 4.11
CA GLU A 18 -0.61 -7.37 5.47
C GLU A 18 -1.27 -6.30 6.34
N PHE A 19 -2.10 -6.74 7.28
CA PHE A 19 -2.67 -5.90 8.32
C PHE A 19 -3.25 -6.79 9.41
N ASP A 20 -3.22 -6.26 10.63
CA ASP A 20 -3.90 -6.86 11.78
C ASP A 20 -5.12 -6.03 12.15
N ILE A 21 -6.12 -6.69 12.72
CA ILE A 21 -7.30 -6.02 13.27
C ILE A 21 -6.97 -5.56 14.69
N PRO A 22 -6.96 -4.24 14.98
CA PRO A 22 -6.72 -3.77 16.33
C PRO A 22 -7.88 -4.18 17.26
N VAL A 23 -7.59 -4.39 18.55
CA VAL A 23 -8.60 -4.73 19.56
C VAL A 23 -9.74 -3.70 19.63
N THR A 24 -9.46 -2.45 19.24
CA THR A 24 -10.42 -1.34 19.22
C THR A 24 -11.13 -1.17 17.88
N TYR A 25 -11.01 -2.11 16.95
CA TYR A 25 -11.76 -2.09 15.69
C TYR A 25 -13.28 -2.25 15.95
N PRO A 26 -14.17 -1.49 15.27
CA PRO A 26 -13.91 -0.57 14.15
C PRO A 26 -13.61 0.88 14.56
N ALA A 27 -13.54 1.21 15.86
CA ALA A 27 -13.22 2.57 16.30
C ALA A 27 -11.83 3.02 15.81
N THR A 28 -10.86 2.10 15.77
CA THR A 28 -9.56 2.32 15.15
C THR A 28 -9.47 1.59 13.81
N ALA A 29 -9.06 2.30 12.76
CA ALA A 29 -8.79 1.71 11.46
C ALA A 29 -7.58 0.75 11.52
N PRO A 30 -7.55 -0.35 10.73
CA PRO A 30 -6.38 -1.22 10.65
C PRO A 30 -5.19 -0.50 10.00
N GLU A 31 -3.98 -0.84 10.44
CA GLU A 31 -2.75 -0.33 9.85
C GLU A 31 -2.34 -1.23 8.68
N LEU A 32 -2.39 -0.69 7.46
CA LEU A 32 -2.08 -1.41 6.23
C LEU A 32 -0.57 -1.41 5.96
N GLN A 33 -0.04 -2.56 5.55
CA GLN A 33 1.40 -2.80 5.43
C GLN A 33 1.72 -3.39 4.06
N LEU A 34 2.76 -2.84 3.42
CA LEU A 34 3.35 -3.33 2.18
C LEU A 34 4.86 -3.57 2.42
N PRO A 35 5.25 -4.73 3.00
CA PRO A 35 6.63 -4.98 3.44
C PRO A 35 7.68 -4.82 2.34
N GLN A 36 7.32 -5.14 1.09
CA GLN A 36 8.19 -5.07 -0.09
C GLN A 36 8.60 -3.63 -0.47
N LEU A 37 7.90 -2.62 0.07
CA LEU A 37 8.14 -1.21 -0.18
C LEU A 37 8.83 -0.50 0.99
N ASP A 38 9.16 -1.22 2.07
CA ASP A 38 9.83 -0.63 3.24
C ASP A 38 11.17 0.01 2.84
N GLY A 39 11.37 1.26 3.29
CA GLY A 39 12.55 2.06 2.96
C GLY A 39 12.62 2.63 1.53
N LYS A 40 11.65 2.34 0.64
CA LYS A 40 11.66 2.84 -0.75
C LYS A 40 10.98 4.20 -0.95
N THR A 41 10.14 4.62 0.01
CA THR A 41 9.46 5.93 0.01
C THR A 41 9.44 6.56 1.40
N HIS A 42 9.41 7.89 1.44
CA HIS A 42 9.18 8.68 2.66
C HIS A 42 7.74 8.59 3.18
N LYS A 43 6.76 8.15 2.37
CA LYS A 43 5.35 7.98 2.79
C LYS A 43 5.08 6.60 3.40
N MET A 44 6.03 6.10 4.17
CA MET A 44 5.95 4.83 4.87
C MET A 44 6.62 4.93 6.24
N TYR A 45 6.03 4.31 7.25
CA TYR A 45 6.64 4.10 8.56
C TYR A 45 7.42 2.78 8.58
N ARG A 46 8.31 2.65 9.56
CA ARG A 46 9.14 1.44 9.75
C ARG A 46 8.30 0.15 9.71
N GLY A 47 8.78 -0.84 8.97
CA GLY A 47 8.12 -2.15 8.85
C GLY A 47 7.01 -2.17 7.80
N GLY A 48 7.09 -1.32 6.78
CA GLY A 48 6.17 -1.38 5.63
C GLY A 48 4.81 -0.71 5.83
N LYS A 49 4.55 -0.08 6.98
CA LYS A 49 3.24 0.52 7.28
C LYS A 49 3.03 1.80 6.47
N ILE A 50 1.98 1.88 5.68
CA ILE A 50 1.77 3.04 4.79
C ILE A 50 1.41 4.30 5.59
N CYS A 51 2.00 5.44 5.23
CA CYS A 51 1.61 6.74 5.78
C CYS A 51 0.34 7.23 5.08
N LEU A 52 -0.82 7.02 5.71
CA LEU A 52 -2.08 7.57 5.22
C LEU A 52 -2.12 9.10 5.33
N THR A 53 -2.97 9.72 4.52
CA THR A 53 -3.14 11.17 4.54
C THR A 53 -3.70 11.65 5.88
N VAL A 54 -3.38 12.89 6.27
CA VAL A 54 -3.88 13.51 7.50
C VAL A 54 -5.41 13.53 7.58
N HIS A 55 -6.08 13.54 6.43
CA HIS A 55 -7.54 13.55 6.31
C HIS A 55 -8.20 12.19 6.60
N PHE A 56 -7.46 11.09 6.54
CA PHE A 56 -8.03 9.75 6.69
C PHE A 56 -8.55 9.49 8.12
N LYS A 57 -7.77 9.84 9.16
CA LYS A 57 -8.16 9.60 10.55
C LYS A 57 -9.45 10.34 10.94
N PRO A 58 -9.62 11.65 10.66
CA PRO A 58 -10.88 12.34 10.90
C PRO A 58 -12.05 11.78 10.08
N LEU A 59 -11.81 11.38 8.84
CA LEU A 59 -12.83 10.79 7.97
C LEU A 59 -13.33 9.45 8.53
N TRP A 60 -12.42 8.58 9.00
CA TRP A 60 -12.75 7.31 9.64
C TRP A 60 -13.57 7.52 10.91
N ALA A 61 -13.10 8.40 11.82
CA ALA A 61 -13.75 8.66 13.10
C ALA A 61 -15.21 9.14 12.93
N LYS A 62 -15.48 10.02 11.95
CA LYS A 62 -16.82 10.52 11.66
C LYS A 62 -17.79 9.44 11.12
N ASN A 63 -17.26 8.37 10.55
CA ASN A 63 -18.07 7.32 9.91
C ASN A 63 -18.06 6.00 10.67
N CYS A 64 -17.30 5.88 11.76
CA CYS A 64 -17.38 4.75 12.67
C CYS A 64 -18.81 4.65 13.27
N PRO A 65 -19.42 3.46 13.39
CA PRO A 65 -18.89 2.12 13.04
C PRO A 65 -19.27 1.63 11.63
N ARG A 66 -19.74 2.51 10.73
CA ARG A 66 -20.18 2.12 9.37
C ARG A 66 -19.04 1.75 8.44
N PHE A 67 -17.83 2.26 8.71
CA PHE A 67 -16.65 1.91 7.93
C PHE A 67 -16.04 0.59 8.38
N GLY A 68 -15.39 -0.08 7.43
CA GLY A 68 -14.71 -1.35 7.67
C GLY A 68 -13.57 -1.57 6.68
N ILE A 69 -13.09 -2.81 6.58
CA ILE A 69 -11.89 -3.17 5.79
C ILE A 69 -11.99 -2.67 4.34
N ALA A 70 -13.12 -2.87 3.66
CA ALA A 70 -13.30 -2.38 2.29
C ALA A 70 -13.10 -0.86 2.18
N HIS A 71 -13.60 -0.09 3.15
CA HIS A 71 -13.41 1.36 3.19
C HIS A 71 -11.95 1.73 3.48
N ALA A 72 -11.24 0.98 4.34
CA ALA A 72 -9.81 1.20 4.56
C ALA A 72 -8.98 0.96 3.29
N LEU A 73 -9.32 -0.07 2.50
CA LEU A 73 -8.68 -0.35 1.22
C LEU A 73 -8.99 0.75 0.18
N CYS A 74 -10.26 1.12 0.02
CA CYS A 74 -10.65 2.10 -1.00
C CYS A 74 -10.23 3.55 -0.67
N LEU A 75 -10.25 3.94 0.61
CA LEU A 75 -10.00 5.33 1.02
C LEU A 75 -8.59 5.55 1.59
N GLY A 76 -7.90 4.48 1.97
CA GLY A 76 -6.53 4.50 2.49
C GLY A 76 -5.52 3.97 1.48
N LEU A 77 -5.61 2.67 1.16
CA LEU A 77 -4.62 1.99 0.31
C LEU A 77 -4.65 2.47 -1.14
N ALA A 78 -5.83 2.52 -1.77
CA ALA A 78 -5.94 2.82 -3.19
C ALA A 78 -5.40 4.23 -3.55
N PRO A 79 -5.74 5.31 -2.81
CA PRO A 79 -5.15 6.62 -3.05
C PRO A 79 -3.64 6.67 -2.78
N TRP A 80 -3.16 5.90 -1.78
CA TRP A 80 -1.73 5.80 -1.50
C TRP A 80 -0.98 5.12 -2.65
N LEU A 81 -1.49 3.99 -3.17
CA LEU A 81 -0.92 3.30 -4.33
C LEU A 81 -0.90 4.22 -5.56
N ALA A 82 -1.98 4.95 -5.80
CA ALA A 82 -2.07 5.88 -6.92
C ALA A 82 -1.04 7.01 -6.85
N ALA A 83 -0.68 7.46 -5.65
CA ALA A 83 0.31 8.51 -5.45
C ALA A 83 1.76 7.99 -5.49
N GLU A 84 2.02 6.83 -4.89
CA GLU A 84 3.39 6.36 -4.65
C GLU A 84 3.91 5.38 -5.70
N ILE A 85 3.06 4.48 -6.24
CA ILE A 85 3.53 3.47 -7.20
C ILE A 85 4.11 4.09 -8.48
N PRO A 86 3.49 5.09 -9.13
CA PRO A 86 4.09 5.74 -10.29
C PRO A 86 5.48 6.32 -10.00
N VAL A 87 5.62 7.04 -8.87
CA VAL A 87 6.89 7.65 -8.47
C VAL A 87 7.97 6.59 -8.24
N LEU A 88 7.63 5.49 -7.57
CA LEU A 88 8.56 4.39 -7.27
C LEU A 88 8.98 3.62 -8.52
N VAL A 89 8.09 3.49 -9.50
CA VAL A 89 8.39 2.88 -10.80
C VAL A 89 9.29 3.79 -11.63
N ASP A 90 8.94 5.07 -11.75
CA ASP A 90 9.71 6.05 -12.52
C ASP A 90 11.11 6.29 -11.92
N SER A 91 11.25 6.21 -10.59
CA SER A 91 12.54 6.29 -9.91
C SER A 91 13.35 4.98 -9.94
N GLY A 92 12.81 3.90 -10.51
CA GLY A 92 13.46 2.59 -10.60
C GLY A 92 13.55 1.81 -9.27
N MET A 93 12.86 2.26 -8.21
CA MET A 93 12.84 1.59 -6.90
C MET A 93 11.92 0.36 -6.88
N VAL A 94 10.92 0.36 -7.76
CA VAL A 94 10.05 -0.79 -8.06
C VAL A 94 10.25 -1.17 -9.52
N LYS A 95 10.69 -2.42 -9.75
CA LYS A 95 10.86 -2.98 -11.09
C LYS A 95 9.73 -3.96 -11.40
N HIS A 96 9.36 -4.09 -12.67
CA HIS A 96 8.40 -5.10 -13.05
C HIS A 96 9.02 -6.50 -12.92
N LYS A 97 8.19 -7.51 -12.62
CA LYS A 97 8.65 -8.90 -12.46
C LYS A 97 9.42 -9.42 -13.69
N ASP A 98 9.05 -8.95 -14.88
CA ASP A 98 9.67 -9.38 -16.13
C ASP A 98 11.09 -8.78 -16.32
N ASP A 99 11.32 -7.56 -15.81
CA ASP A 99 12.65 -6.92 -15.84
C ASP A 99 13.62 -7.63 -14.90
N VAL A 100 13.11 -8.13 -13.76
CA VAL A 100 13.89 -8.88 -12.78
C VAL A 100 14.32 -10.23 -13.36
N ALA A 101 13.43 -10.91 -14.09
CA ALA A 101 13.73 -12.19 -14.73
C ALA A 101 14.86 -12.08 -15.78
N ALA A 102 14.88 -11.01 -16.58
CA ALA A 102 15.91 -10.78 -17.59
C ALA A 102 17.30 -10.48 -17.00
N SER A 103 17.37 -9.90 -15.79
CA SER A 103 18.65 -9.63 -15.12
C SER A 103 19.33 -10.88 -14.55
N SER A 104 18.57 -11.93 -14.25
CA SER A 104 19.06 -13.18 -13.66
C SER A 104 19.61 -14.18 -14.68
N SER A 105 19.33 -14.00 -15.98
CA SER A 105 19.79 -14.90 -17.05
C SER A 105 21.15 -14.52 -17.66
N ASN A 106 21.72 -13.37 -17.29
CA ASN A 106 23.00 -12.86 -17.80
C ASN A 106 24.14 -12.96 -16.78
N SER A 107 24.00 -13.76 -15.71
CA SER A 107 25.02 -13.99 -14.68
C SER A 107 25.48 -15.43 -14.63
#